data_AF-A0A661KY36-F1
#
_entry.id   AF-A0A661KY36-F1
#
_cell.length_a   1.000
_cell.length_b   1.000
_cell.length_c   1.000
_cell.angle_alpha   90.00
_cell.angle_beta   90.00
_cell.angle_gamma   90.00
#
_symmetry.space_group_name_H-M   'P 1'
#
loop_
_entity.id
_entity.type
_entity.pdbx_description
1 polymer ?
#
loop_
_entity_poly.entity_id
_entity_poly.type
_entity_poly.pdbx_seq_one_letter_code
_entity_poly.pdbx_strand_id
1 'polypeptide(L)'
;MAHILDTILSLFLVIFLGSLISRKGLLPQSVRGPLNRLVFYVAIPAMIFRAIASSSFHESFDLTLVLGTLAPLPVVFGLDFVFGKGLRIRGEELGSFLQISFHGNLGYMGLAVAFYALGPQGFAAASILAGFLIICQNLLAVIGLQWC
;
A
#
# COMPACT_ATOMS: atom_id res chain seq x y z
N MET A 1 -14.36 13.80 -11.94
CA MET A 1 -13.11 14.60 -11.73
C MET A 1 -13.12 15.34 -10.40
N ALA A 2 -14.14 16.15 -10.07
CA ALA A 2 -14.22 16.85 -8.76
C ALA A 2 -14.10 15.90 -7.54
N HIS A 3 -14.76 14.74 -7.58
CA HIS A 3 -14.70 13.73 -6.53
C HIS A 3 -13.30 13.20 -6.18
N ILE A 4 -12.38 13.15 -7.15
CA ILE A 4 -11.01 12.65 -6.92
C ILE A 4 -10.20 13.70 -6.15
N LEU A 5 -10.34 14.97 -6.53
CA LEU A 5 -9.75 16.10 -5.82
C LEU A 5 -10.22 16.15 -4.37
N ASP A 6 -11.52 15.98 -4.11
CA ASP A 6 -12.07 15.98 -2.75
C ASP A 6 -11.53 14.83 -1.90
N THR A 7 -11.39 13.65 -2.50
CA THR A 7 -10.84 12.46 -1.83
C THR A 7 -9.37 12.64 -1.47
N ILE A 8 -8.56 13.08 -2.44
CA ILE A 8 -7.13 13.32 -2.26
C ILE A 8 -6.93 14.42 -1.20
N LEU A 9 -7.69 15.52 -1.33
CA LEU A 9 -7.63 16.62 -0.38
C LEU A 9 -7.96 16.17 1.04
N SER A 10 -9.01 15.37 1.22
CA SER A 10 -9.40 14.83 2.53
C SER A 10 -8.28 14.03 3.20
N LEU A 11 -7.60 13.16 2.43
CA LEU A 11 -6.44 12.41 2.91
C LEU A 11 -5.28 13.30 3.33
N PHE A 12 -4.89 14.24 2.46
CA PHE A 12 -3.79 15.16 2.75
C PHE A 12 -4.10 16.11 3.90
N LEU A 13 -5.37 16.50 4.09
CA LEU A 13 -5.80 17.29 5.24
C LEU A 13 -5.61 16.51 6.56
N VAL A 14 -6.00 15.24 6.62
CA VAL A 14 -5.77 14.40 7.81
C VAL A 14 -4.26 14.25 8.10
N ILE A 15 -3.44 14.01 7.08
CA ILE A 15 -1.98 13.92 7.21
C ILE A 15 -1.40 15.26 7.70
N PHE A 16 -1.85 16.39 7.12
CA PHE A 16 -1.40 17.72 7.49
C PHE A 16 -1.75 18.07 8.93
N LEU A 17 -2.96 17.72 9.38
CA LEU A 17 -3.37 17.89 10.78
C LEU A 17 -2.47 17.09 11.73
N GLY A 18 -2.19 15.82 11.42
CA GLY A 18 -1.26 15.00 12.21
C GLY A 18 0.16 15.60 12.28
N SER A 19 0.63 16.16 11.17
CA SER A 19 1.90 16.89 11.09
C SER A 19 1.90 18.16 11.95
N LEU A 20 0.82 18.96 11.91
CA LEU A 20 0.66 20.17 12.71
C LEU A 20 0.65 19.85 14.21
N ILE A 21 -0.08 18.81 14.63
CA ILE A 21 -0.13 18.34 16.02
C ILE A 21 1.27 17.89 16.47
N SER A 22 2.00 17.15 15.62
CA SER A 22 3.38 16.76 15.90
C SER A 22 4.33 17.95 16.03
N ARG A 23 4.19 18.96 15.17
CA ARG A 23 5.00 20.19 15.19
C ARG A 23 4.73 21.05 16.44
N LYS A 24 3.47 21.10 16.91
CA LYS A 24 3.08 21.80 18.13
C LYS A 24 3.53 21.09 19.42
N GLY A 25 4.20 19.94 19.33
CA GLY A 25 4.69 19.19 20.49
C GLY A 25 3.61 18.42 21.25
N LEU A 26 2.36 18.45 20.80
CA LEU A 26 1.23 17.74 21.42
C LEU A 26 1.38 16.22 21.32
N LEU A 27 2.13 15.73 20.33
CA LEU A 27 2.53 14.34 20.16
C LEU A 27 4.07 14.22 20.20
N PRO A 28 4.66 14.04 21.38
CA PRO A 28 6.10 13.83 21.54
C PRO A 28 6.59 12.61 20.75
N GLN A 29 7.85 12.61 20.33
CA GLN A 29 8.43 11.47 19.60
C GLN A 29 8.37 10.16 20.40
N SER A 30 8.46 10.23 21.73
CA SER A 30 8.32 9.09 22.64
C SER A 30 6.98 8.36 22.51
N VAL A 31 5.92 9.06 22.07
CA VAL A 31 4.57 8.50 21.90
C VAL A 31 4.33 8.09 20.44
N ARG A 32 4.90 8.81 19.47
CA ARG A 32 4.71 8.55 18.03
C ARG A 32 5.16 7.16 17.60
N GLY A 33 6.32 6.70 18.05
CA GLY A 33 6.85 5.37 17.71
C GLY A 33 5.91 4.24 18.17
N PRO A 34 5.53 4.19 19.47
CA PRO A 34 4.56 3.23 19.98
C PRO A 34 3.20 3.30 19.27
N LEU A 35 2.67 4.50 19.01
CA LEU A 35 1.41 4.65 18.28
C LEU A 35 1.49 4.09 16.85
N ASN A 36 2.57 4.35 16.13
CA ASN A 36 2.76 3.79 14.79
C ASN A 36 2.80 2.26 14.82
N ARG A 37 3.46 1.66 15.82
CA ARG A 37 3.47 0.20 16.01
C ARG A 37 2.07 -0.33 16.32
N LEU A 38 1.31 0.34 17.17
CA LEU A 38 -0.08 -0.04 17.46
C LEU A 38 -0.94 -0.01 16.19
N VAL A 39 -0.82 1.06 15.39
CA VAL A 39 -1.56 1.17 14.14
C VAL A 39 -1.15 0.09 13.14
N PHE A 40 0.14 -0.12 12.95
CA PHE A 40 0.67 -1.07 11.98
C PHE A 40 0.38 -2.53 12.33
N TYR A 41 0.64 -2.93 13.58
CA TYR A 41 0.55 -4.33 13.99
C TYR A 41 -0.84 -4.73 14.49
N VAL A 42 -1.68 -3.77 14.90
CA VAL A 42 -3.00 -4.07 15.48
C VAL A 42 -4.12 -3.45 14.67
N ALA A 43 -4.12 -2.13 14.50
CA ALA A 43 -5.28 -1.44 13.93
C ALA A 43 -5.50 -1.80 12.44
N ILE A 44 -4.46 -1.73 11.60
CA ILE A 44 -4.55 -2.06 10.17
C ILE A 44 -4.98 -3.52 9.99
N PRO A 45 -4.32 -4.53 10.60
CA PRO A 45 -4.75 -5.92 10.51
C PRO A 45 -6.18 -6.14 10.99
N ALA A 46 -6.58 -5.52 12.11
CA ALA A 46 -7.95 -5.64 12.62
C ALA A 46 -8.98 -5.01 11.68
N MET A 47 -8.67 -3.87 11.05
CA MET A 47 -9.54 -3.25 10.06
C MET A 47 -9.70 -4.12 8.81
N ILE A 48 -8.59 -4.66 8.28
CA ILE A 48 -8.60 -5.56 7.12
C ILE A 48 -9.42 -6.81 7.45
N PHE A 49 -9.14 -7.45 8.58
CA PHE A 49 -9.86 -8.64 9.04
C PHE A 49 -11.36 -8.37 9.18
N ARG A 50 -11.74 -7.27 9.84
CA ARG A 50 -13.13 -6.88 10.01
C ARG A 50 -13.81 -6.63 8.67
N ALA A 51 -13.15 -5.94 7.74
CA ALA A 51 -13.70 -5.66 6.42
C ALA A 51 -13.98 -6.95 5.66
N ILE A 52 -12.99 -7.86 5.62
CA ILE A 52 -13.13 -9.17 4.96
C ILE A 52 -14.23 -10.00 5.63
N ALA A 53 -14.24 -10.09 6.96
CA ALA A 53 -15.20 -10.90 7.72
C ALA A 53 -16.65 -10.38 7.62
N SER A 54 -16.84 -9.07 7.45
CA SER A 54 -18.16 -8.46 7.30
C SER A 54 -18.66 -8.42 5.84
N SER A 55 -17.79 -8.68 4.88
CA SER A 55 -18.11 -8.69 3.46
C SER A 55 -18.48 -10.09 2.99
N SER A 56 -19.45 -10.21 2.09
CA SER A 56 -19.64 -11.47 1.38
C SER A 56 -18.49 -11.60 0.38
N PHE A 57 -17.68 -12.65 0.53
CA PHE A 57 -16.54 -12.88 -0.36
C PHE A 57 -16.99 -13.00 -1.82
N HIS A 58 -18.16 -13.60 -2.06
CA HIS A 58 -18.68 -13.84 -3.39
C HIS A 58 -19.17 -12.57 -4.11
N GLU A 59 -19.58 -11.52 -3.40
CA GLU A 59 -19.94 -10.22 -4.01
C GLU A 59 -18.74 -9.28 -4.11
N SER A 60 -17.73 -9.46 -3.25
CA SER A 60 -16.55 -8.58 -3.18
C SER A 60 -15.36 -9.09 -4.01
N PHE A 61 -15.35 -10.37 -4.38
CA PHE A 61 -14.33 -10.98 -5.21
C PHE A 61 -14.72 -10.93 -6.69
N ASP A 62 -13.88 -10.29 -7.48
CA ASP A 62 -13.97 -10.25 -8.94
C ASP A 62 -12.61 -10.60 -9.53
N LEU A 63 -12.55 -11.68 -10.31
CA LEU A 63 -11.31 -12.17 -10.89
C LEU A 63 -10.70 -11.16 -11.88
N THR A 64 -11.52 -10.42 -12.61
CA THR A 64 -11.06 -9.36 -13.52
C THR A 64 -10.43 -8.22 -12.73
N LEU A 65 -11.00 -7.83 -11.57
CA LEU A 65 -10.37 -6.85 -10.69
C LEU A 65 -9.04 -7.36 -10.11
N VAL A 66 -8.99 -8.62 -9.69
CA VAL A 66 -7.75 -9.24 -9.18
C VAL A 66 -6.66 -9.22 -10.24
N LEU A 67 -6.94 -9.73 -11.45
CA LEU A 67 -5.96 -9.77 -12.53
C LEU A 67 -5.58 -8.36 -13.00
N GLY A 68 -6.54 -7.44 -13.10
CA GLY A 68 -6.30 -6.05 -13.47
C GLY A 68 -5.43 -5.31 -12.45
N THR A 69 -5.53 -5.67 -11.17
CA THR A 69 -4.73 -5.08 -10.09
C THR A 69 -3.36 -5.75 -9.96
N LEU A 70 -3.25 -7.05 -10.26
CA LEU A 70 -1.99 -7.79 -10.21
C LEU A 70 -1.11 -7.55 -11.45
N ALA A 71 -1.69 -7.41 -12.64
CA ALA A 71 -0.95 -7.30 -13.90
C ALA A 71 0.06 -6.13 -13.94
N PRO A 72 -0.20 -4.94 -13.37
CA PRO A 72 0.77 -3.87 -13.31
C PRO A 72 2.04 -4.21 -12.52
N LEU A 73 1.97 -5.06 -11.49
CA LEU A 73 3.13 -5.39 -10.64
C LEU A 73 4.31 -6.00 -11.40
N PRO A 74 4.15 -7.12 -12.15
CA PRO A 74 5.26 -7.70 -12.91
C PRO A 74 5.72 -6.77 -14.05
N VAL A 75 4.82 -5.93 -14.58
CA VAL A 75 5.19 -4.94 -15.60
C VAL A 75 6.12 -3.88 -15.00
N VAL A 76 5.73 -3.27 -13.88
CA VAL A 76 6.57 -2.27 -13.18
C VAL A 76 7.88 -2.90 -12.73
N PHE A 77 7.84 -4.09 -12.13
CA PHE A 77 9.06 -4.81 -11.74
C PHE A 77 10.01 -5.07 -12.93
N GLY A 78 9.47 -5.49 -14.08
CA GLY A 78 10.25 -5.71 -15.29
C GLY A 78 10.85 -4.41 -15.83
N LEU A 79 10.08 -3.31 -15.81
CA LEU A 79 10.59 -1.98 -16.18
C LEU A 79 11.71 -1.55 -15.25
N ASP A 80 11.52 -1.64 -13.93
CA ASP A 80 12.52 -1.29 -12.93
C ASP A 80 13.81 -2.11 -13.14
N PHE A 81 13.69 -3.40 -13.44
CA PHE A 81 14.85 -4.24 -13.72
C PHE A 81 15.61 -3.79 -14.97
N VAL A 82 14.89 -3.52 -16.07
CA VAL A 82 15.49 -3.04 -17.33
C VAL A 82 16.14 -1.67 -17.13
N PHE A 83 15.47 -0.73 -16.46
CA PHE A 83 16.01 0.59 -16.15
C PHE A 83 17.22 0.52 -15.22
N GLY A 84 17.15 -0.28 -14.16
CA GLY A 84 18.26 -0.46 -13.21
C GLY A 84 19.51 -1.03 -13.89
N LYS A 85 19.35 -2.04 -14.76
CA LYS A 85 20.45 -2.57 -15.57
C LYS A 85 20.96 -1.54 -16.59
N GLY A 86 20.07 -0.77 -17.23
CA GLY A 86 20.42 0.30 -18.15
C GLY A 86 21.22 1.43 -17.49
N LEU A 87 20.91 1.77 -16.24
CA LEU A 87 21.63 2.71 -15.38
C LEU A 87 22.91 2.10 -14.78
N ARG A 88 23.25 0.85 -15.12
CA ARG A 88 24.42 0.12 -14.64
C ARG A 88 24.45 -0.10 -13.12
N ILE A 89 23.30 -0.12 -12.47
CA ILE A 89 23.16 -0.52 -11.06
C ILE A 89 23.41 -2.03 -10.97
N ARG A 90 24.20 -2.47 -9.98
CA ARG A 90 24.67 -3.87 -9.88
C ARG A 90 24.60 -4.39 -8.45
N GLY A 91 24.51 -5.71 -8.31
CA GLY A 91 24.54 -6.37 -7.01
C GLY A 91 23.41 -5.89 -6.10
N GLU A 92 23.72 -5.76 -4.82
CA GLU A 92 22.79 -5.35 -3.76
C GLU A 92 22.10 -4.01 -4.01
N GLU A 93 22.76 -3.08 -4.73
CA GLU A 93 22.17 -1.79 -5.10
C GLU A 93 20.98 -1.96 -6.06
N LEU A 94 21.06 -2.92 -6.99
CA LEU A 94 19.97 -3.21 -7.92
C LEU A 94 18.80 -3.84 -7.17
N GLY A 95 19.10 -4.74 -6.22
CA GLY A 95 18.09 -5.32 -5.34
C GLY A 95 17.34 -4.23 -4.56
N SER A 96 18.07 -3.30 -3.95
CA SER A 96 17.50 -2.17 -3.22
C SER A 96 16.68 -1.24 -4.13
N PHE A 97 17.18 -0.95 -5.34
CA PHE A 97 16.47 -0.16 -6.35
C PHE A 97 15.13 -0.79 -6.72
N LEU A 98 15.11 -2.10 -6.99
CA LEU A 98 13.88 -2.85 -7.28
C LEU A 98 12.90 -2.73 -6.10
N GLN A 99 13.34 -3.07 -4.88
CA GLN A 99 12.46 -3.06 -3.71
C GLN A 99 11.79 -1.70 -3.49
N ILE A 100 12.53 -0.61 -3.61
CA ILE A 100 11.99 0.73 -3.35
C ILE A 100 11.04 1.18 -4.48
N SER A 101 11.22 0.68 -5.70
CA SER A 101 10.48 1.15 -6.88
C SER A 101 9.07 0.56 -7.00
N PHE A 102 8.91 -0.75 -6.75
CA PHE A 102 7.59 -1.40 -6.87
C PHE A 102 6.87 -1.65 -5.53
N HIS A 103 7.57 -1.56 -4.39
CA HIS A 103 6.96 -1.80 -3.08
C HIS A 103 6.28 -0.54 -2.52
N GLY A 104 5.04 -0.31 -2.94
CA GLY A 104 4.23 0.82 -2.48
C GLY A 104 3.73 0.71 -1.03
N ASN A 105 3.30 1.84 -0.47
CA ASN A 105 2.70 1.88 0.87
C ASN A 105 1.21 1.49 0.83
N LEU A 106 0.94 0.21 0.59
CA LEU A 106 -0.41 -0.34 0.44
C LEU A 106 -1.25 -0.16 1.71
N GLY A 107 -0.66 -0.42 2.88
CA GLY A 107 -1.35 -0.38 4.17
C GLY A 107 -1.80 1.02 4.60
N TYR A 108 -0.89 2.02 4.55
CA TYR A 108 -1.24 3.38 4.98
C TYR A 108 -1.89 4.22 3.89
N MET A 109 -1.41 4.12 2.65
CA MET A 109 -1.91 4.96 1.56
C MET A 109 -2.94 4.22 0.72
N GLY A 110 -2.64 3.02 0.24
CA GLY A 110 -3.54 2.29 -0.66
C GLY A 110 -4.92 2.05 -0.06
N LEU A 111 -4.99 1.46 1.13
CA LEU A 111 -6.24 1.18 1.83
C LEU A 111 -6.97 2.45 2.28
N ALA A 112 -6.24 3.50 2.68
CA ALA A 112 -6.87 4.76 3.06
C ALA A 112 -7.50 5.46 1.83
N VAL A 113 -6.80 5.47 0.68
CA VAL A 113 -7.37 5.94 -0.60
C VAL A 113 -8.60 5.14 -0.96
N ALA A 114 -8.56 3.82 -0.87
CA ALA A 114 -9.72 2.98 -1.14
C ALA A 114 -10.92 3.32 -0.23
N PHE A 115 -10.67 3.54 1.06
CA PHE A 115 -11.73 3.92 2.00
C PHE A 115 -12.36 5.28 1.68
N TYR A 116 -11.55 6.32 1.47
CA TYR A 116 -12.06 7.67 1.21
C TYR A 116 -12.66 7.80 -0.20
N ALA A 117 -12.15 7.09 -1.19
CA ALA A 117 -12.62 7.15 -2.57
C ALA A 117 -13.87 6.29 -2.81
N LEU A 118 -13.90 5.09 -2.24
CA LEU A 118 -14.85 4.03 -2.60
C LEU A 118 -15.77 3.62 -1.44
N GLY A 119 -15.58 4.21 -0.25
CA GLY A 119 -16.35 3.92 0.95
C GLY A 119 -16.13 2.50 1.50
N PRO A 120 -17.01 2.04 2.41
CA PRO A 120 -16.84 0.75 3.09
C PRO A 120 -16.84 -0.47 2.15
N GLN A 121 -17.65 -0.43 1.08
CA GLN A 121 -17.77 -1.52 0.12
C GLN A 121 -16.48 -1.66 -0.71
N GLY A 122 -15.97 -0.56 -1.26
CA GLY A 122 -14.70 -0.59 -1.99
C GLY A 122 -13.50 -0.84 -1.08
N PHE A 123 -13.55 -0.43 0.19
CA PHE A 123 -12.54 -0.80 1.18
C PHE A 123 -12.46 -2.31 1.41
N ALA A 124 -13.60 -3.01 1.45
CA ALA A 124 -13.64 -4.47 1.58
C ALA A 124 -13.01 -5.16 0.37
N ALA A 125 -13.40 -4.76 -0.85
CA ALA A 125 -12.79 -5.27 -2.08
C ALA A 125 -11.27 -4.98 -2.12
N ALA A 126 -10.85 -3.76 -1.80
CA ALA A 126 -9.43 -3.40 -1.72
C ALA A 126 -8.67 -4.18 -0.64
N SER A 127 -9.30 -4.52 0.48
CA SER A 127 -8.70 -5.35 1.53
C SER A 127 -8.46 -6.79 1.07
N ILE A 128 -9.37 -7.36 0.28
CA ILE A 128 -9.19 -8.67 -0.36
C ILE A 128 -8.04 -8.59 -1.39
N LEU A 129 -8.08 -7.60 -2.28
CA LEU A 129 -7.04 -7.37 -3.30
C LEU A 129 -5.67 -7.15 -2.67
N ALA A 130 -5.60 -6.48 -1.52
CA ALA A 130 -4.35 -6.24 -0.81
C ALA A 130 -3.66 -7.55 -0.41
N GLY A 131 -4.42 -8.59 -0.03
CA GLY A 131 -3.85 -9.91 0.25
C GLY A 131 -3.12 -10.51 -0.96
N PHE A 132 -3.75 -10.47 -2.14
CA PHE A 132 -3.14 -10.94 -3.39
C PHE A 132 -1.93 -10.10 -3.80
N LEU A 133 -2.04 -8.77 -3.68
CA LEU A 133 -0.95 -7.84 -3.96
C LEU A 133 0.26 -8.12 -3.08
N ILE A 134 0.08 -8.29 -1.76
CA ILE A 134 1.17 -8.55 -0.82
C ILE A 134 1.88 -9.86 -1.16
N ILE A 135 1.13 -10.92 -1.47
CA ILE A 135 1.73 -12.21 -1.87
C ILE A 135 2.54 -12.06 -3.15
N CYS A 136 1.98 -11.40 -4.17
CA CYS A 136 2.65 -11.20 -5.45
C CYS A 136 3.90 -10.31 -5.29
N GLN A 137 3.80 -9.21 -4.55
CA GLN A 137 4.93 -8.32 -4.25
C GLN A 137 6.04 -9.05 -3.50
N ASN A 138 5.72 -9.86 -2.50
CA ASN A 138 6.72 -10.63 -1.77
C ASN A 138 7.41 -11.68 -2.65
N LEU A 139 6.66 -12.32 -3.56
CA LEU A 139 7.23 -13.27 -4.52
C LEU A 139 8.22 -12.57 -5.48
N LEU A 140 7.79 -11.45 -6.08
CA LEU A 140 8.66 -10.64 -6.95
C LEU A 140 9.87 -10.08 -6.20
N ALA A 141 9.70 -9.72 -4.92
CA ALA A 141 10.79 -9.24 -4.08
C ALA A 141 11.87 -10.30 -3.91
N VAL A 142 11.49 -11.55 -3.58
CA VAL A 142 12.42 -12.67 -3.45
C VAL A 142 13.14 -12.93 -4.77
N ILE A 143 12.41 -12.96 -5.89
CA ILE A 143 12.99 -13.17 -7.23
C ILE A 143 14.00 -12.06 -7.55
N GLY A 144 13.63 -10.80 -7.35
CA GLY A 144 14.50 -9.66 -7.60
C GLY A 144 15.79 -9.71 -6.79
N LEU A 145 15.70 -10.03 -5.50
CA LEU A 145 16.87 -10.13 -4.62
C LEU A 145 17.76 -11.33 -4.96
N GLN A 146 17.21 -12.43 -5.48
CA GLN A 146 18.00 -13.59 -5.92
C GLN A 146 18.76 -13.35 -7.23
N TRP A 147 18.26 -12.45 -8.08
CA TRP A 147 18.79 -12.21 -9.42
C TRP A 147 19.74 -11.00 -9.49
N CYS A 148 19.94 -10.32 -8.36
CA CYS A 148 20.84 -9.18 -8.20
C CYS A 148 22.17 -9.64 -7.59
#